data_AF-A0A6A6ATH5-F1
#
_entry.id   AF-A0A6A6ATH5-F1
#
_cell.length_a   1.000
_cell.length_b   1.000
_cell.length_c   1.000
_cell.angle_alpha   90.00
_cell.angle_beta   90.00
_cell.angle_gamma   90.00
#
_symmetry.space_group_name_H-M   'P 1'
#
loop_
_entity.id
_entity.type
_entity.pdbx_description
1 polymer ?
#
loop_
_entity_poly.entity_id
_entity_poly.type
_entity_poly.pdbx_seq_one_letter_code
_entity_poly.pdbx_strand_id
1 'polypeptide(L)'
;MDGDSYVKTPATSFNRHKERGTYDAETVHNIVNTTSVCHVSFMPSPDDPFPAILPMIAQIGHFPDSQDDAPSCYLHGYVSSRLMKLGADGTSSSGVPVCVAATKVDGFLLALTPFNHSYNYRSVMLQGTATIVDDDAEKMWAMELITDSVVPGRWANTRVPPDKPEITSTRVMKVRIERASAKIHTGNAKSDRKDLKNEEVVNGVWTGVVPVWETFGTPIPSPDNRVKDIPAHVADFVKNENLNAEELAVGAARAEE
;
A
#
# COMPACT_ATOMS: atom_id res chain seq x y z
N MET A 1 -9.29 -12.64 -11.63
CA MET A 1 -9.62 -11.31 -12.20
C MET A 1 -10.55 -11.55 -13.38
N ASP A 2 -11.31 -10.54 -13.79
CA ASP A 2 -12.08 -10.53 -15.04
C ASP A 2 -11.46 -9.46 -15.95
N GLY A 3 -10.59 -9.88 -16.87
CA GLY A 3 -9.67 -8.99 -17.56
C GLY A 3 -8.77 -8.23 -16.57
N ASP A 4 -8.69 -6.91 -16.76
CA ASP A 4 -7.84 -5.99 -15.97
C ASP A 4 -8.51 -5.52 -14.67
N SER A 5 -9.54 -6.23 -14.18
CA SER A 5 -10.29 -5.83 -12.99
C SER A 5 -10.56 -6.98 -12.03
N TYR A 6 -10.65 -6.65 -10.74
CA TYR A 6 -11.09 -7.58 -9.71
C TYR A 6 -12.61 -7.79 -9.76
N VAL A 7 -13.04 -9.03 -9.51
CA VAL A 7 -14.47 -9.37 -9.52
C VAL A 7 -15.15 -8.70 -8.34
N LYS A 8 -16.18 -7.91 -8.65
CA LYS A 8 -17.01 -7.27 -7.65
C LYS A 8 -17.77 -8.32 -6.84
N THR A 9 -17.60 -8.29 -5.52
CA THR A 9 -18.30 -9.20 -4.58
C THR A 9 -19.03 -8.39 -3.51
N PRO A 10 -20.04 -8.96 -2.84
CA PRO A 10 -20.69 -8.29 -1.71
C PRO A 10 -19.70 -7.80 -0.64
N ALA A 11 -18.65 -8.59 -0.37
CA ALA A 11 -17.62 -8.30 0.62
C ALA A 11 -16.73 -7.08 0.29
N THR A 12 -16.60 -6.72 -0.99
CA THR A 12 -15.78 -5.59 -1.46
C THR A 12 -16.61 -4.47 -2.07
N SER A 13 -17.94 -4.60 -2.03
CA SER A 13 -18.87 -3.66 -2.63
C SER A 13 -19.02 -2.38 -1.80
N PHE A 14 -19.04 -1.24 -2.50
CA PHE A 14 -19.23 0.06 -1.86
C PHE A 14 -20.72 0.33 -1.61
N ASN A 15 -21.04 0.75 -0.38
CA ASN A 15 -22.40 1.19 -0.02
C ASN A 15 -22.55 2.71 -0.07
N ARG A 16 -21.53 3.46 0.41
CA ARG A 16 -21.50 4.92 0.46
C ARG A 16 -20.42 5.47 -0.46
N HIS A 17 -20.71 6.50 -1.22
CA HIS A 17 -19.81 7.10 -2.22
C HIS A 17 -19.28 6.05 -3.20
N LYS A 18 -20.19 5.41 -3.96
CA LYS A 18 -19.87 4.31 -4.87
C LYS A 18 -19.10 4.79 -6.10
N GLU A 19 -19.36 6.03 -6.50
CA GLU A 19 -18.67 6.77 -7.57
C GLU A 19 -17.16 6.89 -7.33
N ARG A 20 -16.72 6.78 -6.07
CA ARG A 20 -15.31 6.82 -5.65
C ARG A 20 -14.62 5.45 -5.73
N GLY A 21 -15.38 4.39 -5.98
CA GLY A 21 -14.91 3.02 -5.92
C GLY A 21 -14.50 2.48 -7.28
N THR A 22 -13.35 1.82 -7.35
CA THR A 22 -12.87 1.11 -8.54
C THR A 22 -12.39 -0.30 -8.19
N TYR A 23 -12.39 -1.18 -9.19
CA TYR A 23 -11.86 -2.55 -9.11
C TYR A 23 -10.72 -2.77 -10.10
N ASP A 24 -10.28 -1.71 -10.78
CA ASP A 24 -9.17 -1.71 -11.73
C ASP A 24 -7.89 -2.25 -11.06
N ALA A 25 -7.29 -3.28 -11.67
CA ALA A 25 -6.17 -4.00 -11.08
C ALA A 25 -4.92 -3.12 -11.01
N GLU A 26 -4.64 -2.35 -12.07
CA GLU A 26 -3.49 -1.43 -12.11
C GLU A 26 -3.57 -0.40 -10.98
N THR A 27 -4.74 0.21 -10.79
CA THR A 27 -4.99 1.17 -9.69
C THR A 27 -4.77 0.52 -8.32
N VAL A 28 -5.30 -0.69 -8.10
CA VAL A 28 -5.12 -1.42 -6.85
C VAL A 28 -3.64 -1.72 -6.60
N HIS A 29 -2.92 -2.21 -7.61
CA HIS A 29 -1.51 -2.57 -7.50
C HIS A 29 -0.65 -1.36 -7.23
N ASN A 30 -0.88 -0.26 -7.96
CA ASN A 30 -0.13 0.98 -7.80
C ASN A 30 -0.29 1.56 -6.39
N ILE A 31 -1.51 1.59 -5.83
CA ILE A 31 -1.73 2.10 -4.46
C ILE A 31 -1.00 1.23 -3.43
N VAL A 32 -1.02 -0.10 -3.56
CA VAL A 32 -0.28 -0.99 -2.65
C VAL A 32 1.22 -0.77 -2.79
N ASN A 33 1.74 -0.79 -4.01
CA ASN A 33 3.19 -0.75 -4.27
C ASN A 33 3.83 0.59 -3.93
N THR A 34 3.08 1.70 -3.98
CA THR A 34 3.54 3.04 -3.57
C THR A 34 3.30 3.34 -2.08
N THR A 35 2.66 2.44 -1.32
CA THR A 35 2.42 2.62 0.11
C THR A 35 3.55 1.97 0.93
N SER A 36 4.34 2.79 1.64
CA SER A 36 5.50 2.31 2.41
C SER A 36 5.14 1.35 3.55
N VAL A 37 3.92 1.45 4.10
CA VAL A 37 3.43 0.56 5.17
C VAL A 37 2.00 0.11 4.87
N CYS A 38 1.83 -1.18 4.63
CA CYS A 38 0.53 -1.82 4.54
C CYS A 38 0.15 -2.46 5.89
N HIS A 39 -1.15 -2.50 6.18
CA HIS A 39 -1.68 -3.12 7.39
C HIS A 39 -2.22 -4.51 7.06
N VAL A 40 -1.55 -5.55 7.55
CA VAL A 40 -1.91 -6.94 7.29
C VAL A 40 -2.66 -7.48 8.50
N SER A 41 -3.97 -7.67 8.33
CA SER A 41 -4.87 -8.23 9.34
C SER A 41 -5.08 -9.72 9.14
N PHE A 42 -5.07 -10.50 10.21
CA PHE A 42 -5.33 -11.95 10.19
C PHE A 42 -5.89 -12.42 11.53
N MET A 43 -6.57 -13.57 11.53
CA MET A 43 -6.98 -14.23 12.76
C MET A 43 -5.81 -15.02 13.32
N PRO A 44 -5.34 -14.71 14.53
CA PRO A 44 -4.12 -15.33 15.02
C PRO A 44 -4.33 -16.71 15.64
N SER A 45 -5.55 -17.05 16.04
CA SER A 45 -6.02 -18.40 16.32
C SER A 45 -7.54 -18.43 16.15
N PRO A 46 -8.16 -19.61 15.99
CA PRO A 46 -9.62 -19.72 15.89
C PRO A 46 -10.37 -19.22 17.15
N ASP A 47 -9.70 -19.28 18.31
CA ASP A 47 -10.29 -18.92 19.60
C ASP A 47 -10.01 -17.46 20.02
N ASP A 48 -9.16 -16.74 19.28
CA ASP A 48 -8.89 -15.32 19.56
C ASP A 48 -10.08 -14.48 19.08
N PRO A 49 -10.75 -13.71 19.96
CA PRO A 49 -11.90 -12.90 19.56
C PRO A 49 -11.50 -11.68 18.70
N PHE A 50 -10.20 -11.35 18.61
CA PHE A 50 -9.72 -10.18 17.89
C PHE A 50 -8.80 -10.56 16.73
N PRO A 51 -8.91 -9.86 15.58
CA PRO A 51 -7.88 -9.95 14.55
C PRO A 51 -6.59 -9.29 15.06
N ALA A 52 -5.44 -9.88 14.69
CA ALA A 52 -4.16 -9.21 14.80
C ALA A 52 -3.93 -8.35 13.55
N ILE A 53 -3.26 -7.21 13.70
CA ILE A 53 -2.86 -6.35 12.58
C ILE A 53 -1.36 -6.08 12.70
N LEU A 54 -0.61 -6.33 11.63
CA LEU A 54 0.81 -6.06 11.55
C LEU A 54 1.10 -4.99 10.48
N PRO A 55 1.86 -3.92 10.79
CA PRO A 55 2.43 -3.05 9.78
C PRO A 55 3.55 -3.80 9.06
N MET A 56 3.44 -3.94 7.73
CA MET A 56 4.39 -4.69 6.91
C MET A 56 4.62 -3.99 5.58
N ILE A 57 5.79 -4.20 4.98
CA ILE A 57 5.99 -3.92 3.55
C ILE A 57 5.26 -5.01 2.77
N ALA A 58 4.45 -4.60 1.81
CA ALA A 58 3.71 -5.48 0.92
C ALA A 58 3.93 -5.02 -0.51
N GLN A 59 4.21 -5.96 -1.42
CA GLN A 59 4.47 -5.65 -2.82
C GLN A 59 3.75 -6.63 -3.73
N ILE A 60 2.99 -6.10 -4.67
CA ILE A 60 2.31 -6.89 -5.69
C ILE A 60 3.24 -7.04 -6.89
N GLY A 61 3.46 -8.29 -7.29
CA GLY A 61 4.27 -8.63 -8.45
C GLY A 61 3.90 -10.01 -9.00
N HIS A 62 4.42 -10.31 -10.17
CA HIS A 62 4.24 -11.60 -10.83
C HIS A 62 5.59 -12.29 -10.96
N PHE A 63 5.76 -13.42 -10.27
CA PHE A 63 6.97 -14.22 -10.40
C PHE A 63 7.02 -14.82 -11.81
N PRO A 64 8.11 -14.63 -12.59
CA PRO A 64 8.14 -15.00 -14.00
C PRO A 64 7.84 -16.48 -14.30
N ASP A 65 8.26 -17.39 -13.41
CA ASP A 65 8.04 -18.84 -13.57
C ASP A 65 6.75 -19.32 -12.87
N SER A 66 5.90 -18.38 -12.42
CA SER A 66 4.60 -18.70 -11.82
C SER A 66 3.67 -19.37 -12.84
N GLN A 67 2.95 -20.40 -12.39
CA GLN A 67 1.88 -21.04 -13.15
C GLN A 67 0.56 -20.29 -13.06
N ASP A 68 0.45 -19.33 -12.13
CA ASP A 68 -0.71 -18.45 -12.02
C ASP A 68 -0.54 -17.26 -12.96
N ASP A 69 -1.56 -16.95 -13.76
CA ASP A 69 -1.58 -15.77 -14.65
C ASP A 69 -1.66 -14.44 -13.88
N ALA A 70 -2.10 -14.49 -12.62
CA ALA A 70 -2.35 -13.31 -11.81
C ALA A 70 -1.16 -12.98 -10.89
N PRO A 71 -0.86 -11.69 -10.64
CA PRO A 71 0.14 -11.31 -9.66
C PRO A 71 -0.32 -11.64 -8.22
N SER A 72 0.65 -11.84 -7.35
CA SER A 72 0.45 -12.07 -5.92
C SER A 72 0.99 -10.90 -5.09
N CYS A 73 0.44 -10.72 -3.89
CA CYS A 73 0.99 -9.77 -2.92
C CYS A 73 2.01 -10.48 -2.03
N TYR A 74 3.27 -10.07 -2.10
CA TYR A 74 4.39 -10.66 -1.35
C TYR A 74 4.64 -9.89 -0.06
N LEU A 75 4.84 -10.65 1.01
CA LEU A 75 5.17 -10.20 2.36
C LEU A 75 6.44 -10.90 2.81
N HIS A 76 7.22 -10.28 3.69
CA HIS A 76 8.36 -10.95 4.32
C HIS A 76 8.39 -10.68 5.83
N GLY A 77 9.14 -11.50 6.56
CA GLY A 77 9.37 -11.27 7.97
C GLY A 77 10.22 -12.35 8.61
N TYR A 78 10.57 -12.11 9.88
CA TYR A 78 11.31 -13.09 10.65
C TYR A 78 10.51 -14.39 10.80
N VAL A 79 11.18 -15.53 10.66
CA VAL A 79 10.54 -16.86 10.65
C VAL A 79 9.67 -17.14 11.87
N SER A 80 9.98 -16.52 13.01
CA SER A 80 9.24 -16.71 14.26
C SER A 80 8.11 -15.71 14.50
N SER A 81 7.87 -14.77 13.57
CA SER A 81 6.75 -13.82 13.68
C SER A 81 5.40 -14.55 13.61
N ARG A 82 4.37 -13.97 14.25
CA ARG A 82 3.06 -14.62 14.45
C ARG A 82 2.43 -15.10 13.14
N LEU A 83 2.40 -14.24 12.12
CA LEU A 83 1.88 -14.58 10.79
C LEU A 83 2.70 -15.69 10.11
N MET A 84 4.03 -15.59 10.17
CA MET A 84 4.93 -16.57 9.55
C MET A 84 4.85 -17.96 10.20
N LYS A 85 4.60 -18.03 11.51
CA LYS A 85 4.34 -19.30 12.22
C LYS A 85 3.02 -19.91 11.79
N LEU A 86 1.95 -19.13 11.77
CA LEU A 86 0.63 -19.60 11.33
C LEU A 86 0.65 -20.19 9.92
N GLY A 87 1.40 -19.58 9.00
CA GLY A 87 1.58 -20.13 7.65
C GLY A 87 2.34 -21.45 7.58
N ALA A 88 3.18 -21.76 8.58
CA ALA A 88 4.00 -22.98 8.59
C ALA A 88 3.41 -24.12 9.43
N ASP A 89 2.52 -23.83 10.38
CA ASP A 89 2.06 -24.80 11.38
C ASP A 89 1.13 -25.90 10.82
N GLY A 90 0.91 -25.98 9.49
CA GLY A 90 0.24 -27.11 8.82
C GLY A 90 -1.23 -27.34 9.20
N THR A 91 -1.76 -26.59 10.16
CA THR A 91 -3.15 -26.65 10.63
C THR A 91 -4.13 -26.05 9.62
N SER A 92 -3.65 -25.21 8.70
CA SER A 92 -4.34 -24.88 7.46
C SER A 92 -3.51 -25.34 6.26
N SER A 93 -3.76 -26.55 5.77
CA SER A 93 -3.27 -27.00 4.46
C SER A 93 -3.69 -26.07 3.31
N SER A 94 -4.60 -25.13 3.58
CA SER A 94 -5.11 -24.11 2.67
C SER A 94 -4.46 -22.72 2.80
N GLY A 95 -3.52 -22.48 3.72
CA GLY A 95 -2.93 -21.15 3.97
C GLY A 95 -3.70 -20.27 4.96
N VAL A 96 -3.24 -19.05 5.20
CA VAL A 96 -3.79 -18.12 6.21
C VAL A 96 -4.64 -17.05 5.51
N PRO A 97 -5.95 -16.94 5.79
CA PRO A 97 -6.76 -15.83 5.31
C PRO A 97 -6.24 -14.49 5.87
N VAL A 98 -5.99 -13.54 4.98
CA VAL A 98 -5.48 -12.21 5.33
C VAL A 98 -6.28 -11.10 4.66
N CYS A 99 -6.27 -9.94 5.29
CA CYS A 99 -6.76 -8.68 4.74
C CYS A 99 -5.61 -7.67 4.74
N VAL A 100 -5.26 -7.11 3.58
CA VAL A 100 -4.21 -6.11 3.44
C VAL A 100 -4.84 -4.76 3.11
N ALA A 101 -4.54 -3.74 3.92
CA ALA A 101 -5.00 -2.38 3.71
C ALA A 101 -3.82 -1.45 3.41
N ALA A 102 -3.96 -0.66 2.35
CA ALA A 102 -3.04 0.42 1.97
C ALA A 102 -3.82 1.73 1.91
N THR A 103 -3.26 2.83 2.39
CA THR A 103 -3.94 4.13 2.40
C THR A 103 -2.93 5.27 2.28
N LYS A 104 -3.25 6.24 1.44
CA LYS A 104 -2.59 7.54 1.35
C LYS A 104 -3.60 8.66 1.53
N VAL A 105 -3.19 9.69 2.26
CA VAL A 105 -3.95 10.93 2.41
C VAL A 105 -3.26 11.96 1.53
N ASP A 106 -4.02 12.49 0.57
CA ASP A 106 -3.51 13.39 -0.46
C ASP A 106 -3.97 14.86 -0.21
N GLY A 107 -4.89 15.10 0.74
CA GLY A 107 -5.27 16.45 1.15
C GLY A 107 -6.40 16.55 2.17
N PHE A 108 -6.51 17.69 2.87
CA PHE A 108 -7.59 18.02 3.80
C PHE A 108 -8.59 18.97 3.15
N LEU A 109 -9.85 18.55 3.06
CA LEU A 109 -10.94 19.35 2.49
C LEU A 109 -11.60 20.17 3.61
N LEU A 110 -11.44 21.49 3.55
CA LEU A 110 -12.01 22.44 4.49
C LEU A 110 -13.26 23.07 3.87
N ALA A 111 -14.45 22.75 4.41
CA ALA A 111 -15.75 23.18 3.93
C ALA A 111 -16.36 24.27 4.84
N LEU A 112 -17.50 24.85 4.44
CA LEU A 112 -18.22 25.86 5.22
C LEU A 112 -18.77 25.34 6.55
N THR A 113 -19.00 24.03 6.67
CA THR A 113 -19.58 23.42 7.86
C THR A 113 -18.80 22.19 8.31
N PRO A 114 -18.81 21.86 9.62
CA PRO A 114 -18.12 20.69 10.15
C PRO A 114 -18.52 19.36 9.48
N PHE A 115 -19.74 19.29 8.94
CA PHE A 115 -20.28 18.07 8.34
C PHE A 115 -19.66 17.74 6.97
N ASN A 116 -19.17 18.76 6.26
CA ASN A 116 -18.67 18.62 4.89
C ASN A 116 -17.14 18.58 4.80
N HIS A 117 -16.42 18.65 5.93
CA HIS A 117 -14.99 18.38 5.95
C HIS A 117 -14.70 16.95 5.50
N SER A 118 -13.61 16.77 4.76
CA SER A 118 -13.22 15.45 4.26
C SER A 118 -11.73 15.39 3.94
N TYR A 119 -11.33 14.35 3.20
CA TYR A 119 -9.96 14.12 2.76
C TYR A 119 -9.95 13.75 1.29
N ASN A 120 -8.95 14.24 0.56
CA ASN A 120 -8.50 13.54 -0.64
C ASN A 120 -7.67 12.35 -0.18
N TYR A 121 -7.93 11.17 -0.75
CA TYR A 121 -7.27 9.93 -0.37
C TYR A 121 -7.31 8.90 -1.48
N ARG A 122 -6.41 7.92 -1.37
CA ARG A 122 -6.43 6.67 -2.13
C ARG A 122 -6.28 5.53 -1.14
N SER A 123 -7.17 4.55 -1.19
CA SER A 123 -7.08 3.37 -0.33
C SER A 123 -7.41 2.10 -1.07
N VAL A 124 -6.82 1.00 -0.63
CA VAL A 124 -7.07 -0.36 -1.12
C VAL A 124 -7.41 -1.25 0.05
N MET A 125 -8.41 -2.10 -0.16
CA MET A 125 -8.65 -3.29 0.65
C MET A 125 -8.46 -4.53 -0.22
N LEU A 126 -7.54 -5.40 0.18
CA LEU A 126 -7.24 -6.67 -0.47
C LEU A 126 -7.58 -7.80 0.49
N GLN A 127 -8.31 -8.81 0.02
CA GLN A 127 -8.59 -10.04 0.75
C GLN A 127 -8.01 -11.22 -0.04
N GLY A 128 -7.33 -12.11 0.67
CA GLY A 128 -6.68 -13.24 0.03
C GLY A 128 -6.20 -14.28 1.02
N THR A 129 -5.48 -15.25 0.49
CA THR A 129 -4.94 -16.36 1.27
C THR A 129 -3.43 -16.37 1.15
N ALA A 130 -2.75 -16.24 2.29
CA ALA A 130 -1.30 -16.19 2.39
C ALA A 130 -0.71 -17.60 2.58
N THR A 131 0.27 -17.96 1.75
CA THR A 131 1.02 -19.21 1.85
C THR A 131 2.53 -18.92 1.91
N ILE A 132 3.29 -19.83 2.53
CA ILE A 132 4.75 -19.74 2.52
C ILE A 132 5.25 -19.95 1.08
N VAL A 133 6.28 -19.19 0.70
CA VAL A 133 7.04 -19.44 -0.54
C VAL A 133 8.14 -20.45 -0.22
N ASP A 134 7.97 -21.68 -0.71
CA ASP A 134 8.90 -22.80 -0.51
C ASP A 134 9.92 -22.95 -1.65
N ASP A 135 9.62 -22.41 -2.83
CA ASP A 135 10.55 -22.41 -3.96
C ASP A 135 11.65 -21.37 -3.75
N ASP A 136 12.91 -21.81 -3.86
CA ASP A 136 14.08 -20.96 -3.59
C ASP A 136 14.21 -19.82 -4.63
N ALA A 137 13.82 -20.04 -5.89
CA ALA A 137 13.90 -19.03 -6.93
C ALA A 137 12.84 -17.94 -6.73
N GLU A 138 11.59 -18.33 -6.44
CA GLU A 138 10.51 -17.40 -6.09
C GLU A 138 10.84 -16.61 -4.81
N LYS A 139 11.41 -17.28 -3.80
CA LYS A 139 11.81 -16.63 -2.55
C LYS A 139 12.88 -15.56 -2.79
N MET A 140 13.91 -15.86 -3.58
CA MET A 140 14.97 -14.92 -3.92
C MET A 140 14.44 -13.75 -4.75
N TRP A 141 13.61 -14.02 -5.75
CA TRP A 141 12.96 -12.98 -6.56
C TRP A 141 12.07 -12.05 -5.70
N ALA A 142 11.30 -12.61 -4.77
CA ALA A 142 10.44 -11.83 -3.89
C ALA A 142 11.25 -10.96 -2.90
N MET A 143 12.39 -11.45 -2.41
CA MET A 143 13.32 -10.65 -1.60
C MET A 143 13.87 -9.45 -2.39
N GLU A 144 14.22 -9.66 -3.65
CA GLU A 144 14.65 -8.59 -4.55
C GLU A 144 13.52 -7.59 -4.80
N LEU A 145 12.32 -8.05 -5.19
CA LEU A 145 11.13 -7.21 -5.38
C LEU A 145 10.86 -6.32 -4.17
N ILE A 146 10.85 -6.91 -2.97
CA ILE A 146 10.57 -6.17 -1.74
C ILE A 146 11.70 -5.18 -1.43
N THR A 147 12.96 -5.56 -1.62
CA THR A 147 14.11 -4.67 -1.37
C THR A 147 14.08 -3.46 -2.30
N ASP A 148 13.84 -3.70 -3.59
CA ASP A 148 13.80 -2.65 -4.61
C ASP A 148 12.54 -1.77 -4.51
N SER A 149 11.48 -2.24 -3.85
CA SER A 149 10.34 -1.40 -3.53
C SER A 149 10.62 -0.33 -2.48
N VAL A 150 11.65 -0.51 -1.64
CA VAL A 150 12.05 0.49 -0.65
C VAL A 150 12.82 1.62 -1.31
N VAL A 151 13.80 1.26 -2.15
CA VAL A 151 14.53 2.17 -3.04
C VAL A 151 14.85 1.38 -4.33
N PRO A 152 14.45 1.85 -5.51
CA PRO A 152 14.70 1.14 -6.77
C PRO A 152 16.19 0.84 -7.00
N GLY A 153 16.49 -0.40 -7.41
CA GLY A 153 17.85 -0.88 -7.65
C GLY A 153 18.68 -1.12 -6.38
N ARG A 154 18.07 -1.05 -5.19
CA ARG A 154 18.79 -1.20 -3.92
C ARG A 154 19.41 -2.57 -3.73
N TRP A 155 18.75 -3.62 -4.20
CA TRP A 155 19.22 -4.99 -4.15
C TRP A 155 20.59 -5.14 -4.83
N ALA A 156 20.68 -4.75 -6.10
CA ALA A 156 21.93 -4.82 -6.88
C ALA A 156 23.03 -3.88 -6.36
N ASN A 157 22.67 -2.85 -5.60
CA ASN A 157 23.60 -1.90 -4.98
C ASN A 157 23.94 -2.25 -3.50
N THR A 158 23.74 -3.50 -3.10
CA THR A 158 24.11 -4.05 -1.78
C THR A 158 24.93 -5.34 -1.96
N ARG A 159 25.50 -5.92 -0.88
CA ARG A 159 26.12 -7.24 -0.94
C ARG A 159 25.06 -8.30 -1.29
N VAL A 160 25.24 -8.98 -2.41
CA VAL A 160 24.36 -10.06 -2.88
C VAL A 160 25.16 -11.31 -3.26
N PRO A 161 24.56 -12.52 -3.17
CA PRO A 161 23.25 -12.80 -2.57
C PRO A 161 23.29 -12.70 -1.03
N PRO A 162 22.14 -12.65 -0.35
CA PRO A 162 22.07 -12.86 1.09
C PRO A 162 22.74 -14.18 1.48
N ASP A 163 23.35 -14.21 2.66
CA ASP A 163 24.01 -15.39 3.19
C ASP A 163 22.99 -16.39 3.79
N LYS A 164 23.49 -17.57 4.14
CA LYS A 164 22.64 -18.66 4.65
C LYS A 164 21.89 -18.27 5.94
N PRO A 165 22.51 -17.64 6.96
CA PRO A 165 21.79 -17.10 8.11
C PRO A 165 20.66 -16.11 7.74
N GLU A 166 20.90 -15.18 6.83
CA GLU A 166 19.89 -14.21 6.38
C GLU A 166 18.69 -14.89 5.70
N ILE A 167 18.96 -15.85 4.82
CA ILE A 167 17.91 -16.61 4.10
C ILE A 167 17.11 -17.51 5.05
N THR A 168 17.78 -18.18 5.99
CA THR A 168 17.13 -19.14 6.91
C THR A 168 16.32 -18.46 8.00
N SER A 169 16.68 -17.23 8.38
CA SER A 169 15.92 -16.42 9.36
C SER A 169 14.76 -15.64 8.75
N THR A 170 14.67 -15.57 7.41
CA THR A 170 13.64 -14.84 6.68
C THR A 170 12.65 -15.78 6.01
N ARG A 171 11.35 -15.55 6.24
CA ARG A 171 10.26 -16.17 5.48
C ARG A 171 9.62 -15.14 4.56
N VAL A 172 9.25 -15.62 3.37
CA VAL A 172 8.44 -14.89 2.40
C VAL A 172 7.09 -15.59 2.34
N MET A 173 6.02 -14.80 2.30
CA MET A 173 4.68 -15.27 2.02
C MET A 173 4.17 -14.63 0.74
N LYS A 174 3.44 -15.41 -0.06
CA LYS A 174 2.64 -14.89 -1.17
C LYS A 174 1.18 -14.96 -0.81
N VAL A 175 0.47 -13.87 -1.04
CA VAL A 175 -0.97 -13.75 -0.85
C VAL A 175 -1.61 -13.84 -2.21
N ARG A 176 -2.30 -14.97 -2.45
CA ARG A 176 -3.19 -15.09 -3.61
C ARG A 176 -4.34 -14.12 -3.43
N ILE A 177 -4.44 -13.15 -4.33
CA ILE A 177 -5.43 -12.09 -4.23
C ILE A 177 -6.78 -12.61 -4.72
N GLU A 178 -7.72 -12.79 -3.80
CA GLU A 178 -9.06 -13.30 -4.13
C GLU A 178 -10.02 -12.17 -4.50
N ARG A 179 -9.92 -11.05 -3.77
CA ARG A 179 -10.80 -9.89 -3.92
C ARG A 179 -9.99 -8.65 -3.60
N ALA A 180 -10.18 -7.59 -4.36
CA ALA A 180 -9.66 -6.29 -4.01
C ALA A 180 -10.59 -5.19 -4.51
N SER A 181 -10.56 -4.06 -3.83
CA SER A 181 -11.20 -2.83 -4.29
C SER A 181 -10.41 -1.62 -3.82
N ALA A 182 -10.42 -0.56 -4.64
CA ALA A 182 -9.82 0.71 -4.31
C ALA A 182 -10.90 1.78 -4.16
N LYS A 183 -10.65 2.75 -3.27
CA LYS A 183 -11.51 3.93 -3.10
C LYS A 183 -10.66 5.19 -3.16
N ILE A 184 -11.07 6.11 -4.01
CA ILE A 184 -10.31 7.31 -4.33
C ILE A 184 -11.21 8.53 -4.21
N HIS A 185 -10.74 9.54 -3.50
CA HIS A 185 -11.35 10.86 -3.49
C HIS A 185 -10.32 11.91 -3.90
N THR A 186 -10.67 12.67 -4.92
CA THR A 186 -9.99 13.89 -5.36
C THR A 186 -11.00 15.03 -5.40
N GLY A 187 -10.53 16.27 -5.56
CA GLY A 187 -11.33 17.47 -5.71
C GLY A 187 -11.34 18.37 -4.48
N ASN A 188 -12.29 19.30 -4.46
CA ASN A 188 -12.41 20.35 -3.44
C ASN A 188 -13.60 20.08 -2.49
N ALA A 189 -13.62 20.79 -1.37
CA ALA A 189 -14.71 20.77 -0.42
C ALA A 189 -16.03 21.22 -1.08
N LYS A 190 -17.07 20.39 -0.97
CA LYS A 190 -18.42 20.71 -1.42
C LYS A 190 -19.24 21.25 -0.25
N SER A 191 -19.95 22.35 -0.48
CA SER A 191 -20.85 22.93 0.53
C SER A 191 -22.30 22.83 0.09
N ASP A 192 -23.21 22.67 1.05
CA ASP A 192 -24.63 22.54 0.74
C ASP A 192 -25.16 23.87 0.19
N ARG A 193 -26.15 23.79 -0.71
CA ARG A 193 -26.76 24.98 -1.32
C ARG A 193 -27.36 25.94 -0.29
N LYS A 194 -27.81 25.46 0.87
CA LYS A 194 -28.34 26.30 1.95
C LYS A 194 -27.25 27.15 2.59
N ASP A 195 -26.04 26.61 2.75
CA ASP A 195 -24.92 27.28 3.41
C ASP A 195 -24.28 28.28 2.45
N LEU A 196 -24.20 27.94 1.16
CA LEU A 196 -23.77 28.85 0.09
C LEU A 196 -24.66 30.09 -0.08
N LYS A 197 -25.92 30.04 0.39
CA LYS A 197 -26.84 31.18 0.37
C LYS A 197 -26.74 32.05 1.62
N ASN A 198 -25.99 31.62 2.63
CA ASN A 198 -25.78 32.38 3.84
C ASN A 198 -24.51 33.25 3.68
N GLU A 199 -24.69 34.52 3.34
CA GLU A 199 -23.59 35.46 3.11
C GLU A 199 -22.68 35.64 4.32
N GLU A 200 -23.23 35.56 5.54
CA GLU A 200 -22.42 35.64 6.77
C GLU A 200 -21.43 34.48 6.85
N VAL A 201 -21.90 33.26 6.57
CA VAL A 201 -21.07 32.05 6.59
C VAL A 201 -20.06 32.06 5.45
N VAL A 202 -20.48 32.37 4.22
CA VAL A 202 -19.61 32.37 3.04
C VAL A 202 -18.51 33.43 3.15
N ASN A 203 -18.82 34.61 3.71
CA ASN A 203 -17.81 35.67 3.88
C ASN A 203 -16.96 35.49 5.14
N GLY A 204 -17.41 34.68 6.11
CA GLY A 204 -16.74 34.46 7.39
C GLY A 204 -15.86 33.21 7.47
N VAL A 205 -16.00 32.26 6.54
CA VAL A 205 -15.33 30.95 6.61
C VAL A 205 -14.52 30.68 5.35
N TRP A 206 -13.21 30.45 5.51
CA TRP A 206 -12.35 30.02 4.43
C TRP A 206 -12.64 28.56 4.04
N THR A 207 -12.70 28.28 2.74
CA THR A 207 -12.83 26.91 2.21
C THR A 207 -11.71 26.63 1.21
N GLY A 208 -11.35 25.35 1.10
CA GLY A 208 -10.33 24.91 0.17
C GLY A 208 -9.74 23.56 0.53
N VAL A 209 -8.61 23.25 -0.08
CA VAL A 209 -7.85 22.03 0.16
C VAL A 209 -6.47 22.40 0.67
N VAL A 210 -6.03 21.73 1.73
CA VAL A 210 -4.61 21.67 2.11
C VAL A 210 -4.05 20.38 1.52
N PRO A 211 -3.29 20.40 0.41
CA PRO A 211 -2.72 19.18 -0.14
C PRO A 211 -1.72 18.57 0.86
N VAL A 212 -1.66 17.25 0.89
CA VAL A 212 -0.82 16.48 1.82
C VAL A 212 -0.03 15.47 1.00
N TRP A 213 1.27 15.43 1.21
CA TRP A 213 2.13 14.41 0.62
C TRP A 213 3.28 14.08 1.57
N GLU A 214 3.86 12.89 1.39
CA GLU A 214 5.07 12.48 2.09
C GLU A 214 6.28 13.05 1.36
N THR A 215 7.27 13.53 2.11
CA THR A 215 8.54 13.96 1.55
C THR A 215 9.71 13.22 2.18
N PHE A 216 10.59 12.71 1.35
CA PHE A 216 11.86 12.15 1.75
C PHE A 216 12.87 13.27 1.97
N GLY A 217 13.47 13.27 3.17
CA GLY A 217 14.55 14.19 3.52
C GLY A 217 15.88 13.83 2.85
N THR A 218 16.90 14.66 3.10
CA THR A 218 18.27 14.39 2.64
C THR A 218 18.81 13.10 3.27
N PRO A 219 19.37 12.15 2.48
CA PRO A 219 19.96 10.93 3.02
C PRO A 219 21.06 11.22 4.05
N ILE A 220 20.98 10.57 5.21
CA ILE A 220 21.95 10.71 6.29
C ILE A 220 22.87 9.49 6.28
N PRO A 221 24.20 9.65 6.13
CA PRO A 221 25.12 8.52 6.12
C PRO A 221 25.20 7.87 7.51
N SER A 222 25.32 6.54 7.54
CA SER A 222 25.58 5.80 8.78
C SER A 222 27.02 6.04 9.26
N PRO A 223 27.32 5.83 10.56
CA PRO A 223 28.69 5.97 11.09
C PRO A 223 29.74 5.09 10.39
N ASP A 224 29.34 3.92 9.90
CA ASP A 224 30.21 2.99 9.19
C ASP A 224 30.32 3.25 7.67
N ASN A 225 29.54 4.20 7.14
CA ASN A 225 29.57 4.53 5.72
C ASN A 225 30.93 5.16 5.34
N ARG A 226 31.58 4.57 4.34
CA ARG A 226 32.83 5.07 3.76
C ARG A 226 32.66 5.60 2.34
N VAL A 227 31.46 5.54 1.79
CA VAL A 227 31.16 6.08 0.45
C VAL A 227 30.95 7.59 0.59
N LYS A 228 31.75 8.36 -0.13
CA LYS A 228 31.75 9.82 -0.05
C LYS A 228 30.45 10.43 -0.53
N ASP A 229 29.99 10.01 -1.71
CA ASP A 229 28.86 10.60 -2.40
C ASP A 229 27.63 9.68 -2.29
N ILE A 230 26.44 10.27 -2.21
CA ILE A 230 25.19 9.49 -2.24
C ILE A 230 25.08 8.85 -3.63
N PRO A 231 24.87 7.53 -3.74
CA PRO A 231 24.69 6.87 -5.02
C PRO A 231 23.53 7.48 -5.82
N ALA A 232 23.70 7.61 -7.14
CA ALA A 232 22.71 8.24 -8.01
C ALA A 232 21.30 7.64 -7.86
N HIS A 233 21.19 6.31 -7.80
CA HIS A 233 19.88 5.63 -7.63
C HIS A 233 19.12 6.08 -6.37
N VAL A 234 19.81 6.42 -5.27
CA VAL A 234 19.20 6.93 -4.04
C VAL A 234 18.82 8.41 -4.20
N ALA A 235 19.74 9.22 -4.73
CA ALA A 235 19.52 10.66 -4.90
C ALA A 235 18.38 10.95 -5.89
N ASP A 236 18.36 10.23 -7.02
CA ASP A 236 17.33 10.33 -8.04
C ASP A 236 15.98 9.82 -7.53
N PHE A 237 15.96 8.71 -6.78
CA PHE A 237 14.74 8.23 -6.14
C PHE A 237 14.12 9.27 -5.20
N VAL A 238 14.91 9.81 -4.25
CA VAL A 238 14.43 10.83 -3.31
C VAL A 238 13.87 12.05 -4.04
N LYS A 239 14.60 12.54 -5.05
CA LYS A 239 14.18 13.69 -5.85
C LYS A 239 12.90 13.41 -6.61
N ASN A 240 12.83 12.31 -7.33
CA ASN A 240 11.71 12.00 -8.21
C ASN A 240 10.44 11.68 -7.42
N GLU A 241 10.54 10.90 -6.34
CA GLU A 241 9.38 10.59 -5.50
C GLU A 241 8.82 11.83 -4.81
N ASN A 242 9.67 12.75 -4.36
CA ASN A 242 9.21 14.03 -3.82
C ASN A 242 8.42 14.84 -4.84
N LEU A 243 8.92 14.93 -6.09
CA LEU A 243 8.24 15.64 -7.18
C LEU A 243 6.91 14.96 -7.53
N ASN A 244 6.92 13.64 -7.68
CA ASN A 244 5.73 12.85 -8.01
C ASN A 244 4.64 12.97 -6.92
N ALA A 245 5.04 12.90 -5.64
CA ALA A 245 4.11 12.98 -4.52
C ALA A 245 3.47 14.36 -4.41
N GLU A 246 4.25 15.43 -4.60
CA GLU A 246 3.73 16.80 -4.65
C GLU A 246 2.78 17.00 -5.83
N GLU A 247 3.18 16.60 -7.04
CA GLU A 247 2.37 16.74 -8.25
C GLU A 247 1.03 16.02 -8.11
N LEU A 248 1.05 14.79 -7.58
CA LEU A 248 -0.17 14.00 -7.37
C LEU A 248 -1.09 14.66 -6.34
N ALA A 249 -0.58 15.09 -5.19
CA ALA A 249 -1.39 15.71 -4.14
C ALA A 249 -1.99 17.05 -4.59
N VAL A 250 -1.19 17.89 -5.26
CA VAL A 250 -1.64 19.17 -5.82
C VAL A 250 -2.65 18.94 -6.95
N GLY A 251 -2.40 17.95 -7.82
CA GLY A 251 -3.32 17.54 -8.88
C GLY A 251 -4.66 17.07 -8.31
N ALA A 252 -4.64 16.21 -7.28
CA ALA A 252 -5.83 15.76 -6.58
C ALA A 252 -6.63 16.92 -5.96
N ALA A 253 -5.96 17.92 -5.38
CA ALA A 253 -6.62 19.11 -4.83
C ALA A 253 -7.26 20.01 -5.90
N ARG A 254 -6.74 20.00 -7.12
CA ARG A 254 -7.21 20.82 -8.25
C ARG A 254 -8.15 20.09 -9.21
N ALA A 255 -8.35 18.78 -9.02
CA ALA A 255 -9.24 17.99 -9.85
C ALA A 255 -10.66 18.58 -9.82
N GLU A 256 -11.22 18.80 -10.99
CA GLU A 256 -12.65 19.13 -11.13
C GLU A 256 -13.44 17.82 -10.94
N GLU A 257 -14.52 17.87 -10.14
CA GLU A 257 -15.48 16.75 -10.02
C GLU A 257 -16.54 16.79 -11.12
#